data_AF-A0A2P6RRV8-F1
#
_entry.id   AF-A0A2P6RRV8-F1
#
_cell.length_a   1.000
_cell.length_b   1.000
_cell.length_c   1.000
_cell.angle_alpha   90.00
_cell.angle_beta   90.00
_cell.angle_gamma   90.00
#
_symmetry.space_group_name_H-M   'P 1'
#
loop_
_entity.id
_entity.type
_entity.pdbx_description
1 polymer ?
#
loop_
_entity_poly.entity_id
_entity_poly.type
_entity_poly.pdbx_seq_one_letter_code
_entity_poly.pdbx_strand_id
1 'polypeptide(L)'
;MDISLAEIWEFFLAFDLRLAKLATHLGGTRVLRQDPLKCLIQFLCSSNNNIQRITKMVDFVSSLATHLGSVGGFEFLEFPSLDSLSMVSKQDLREAGSWVTRFRCTNQNLISRERKRD
;
A
#
# COMPACT_ATOMS: atom_id res chain seq x y z
N MET A 1 11.13 -18.08 5.73
CA MET A 1 9.65 -18.01 5.83
C MET A 1 9.33 -18.62 7.16
N ASP A 2 9.32 -17.80 8.21
CA ASP A 2 9.58 -18.30 9.57
C ASP A 2 8.28 -18.56 10.35
N ILE A 3 7.14 -18.36 9.69
CA ILE A 3 5.81 -18.51 10.26
C ILE A 3 5.12 -19.71 9.60
N SER A 4 4.82 -20.73 10.42
CA SER A 4 4.06 -21.91 10.04
C SER A 4 2.62 -21.53 9.73
N LEU A 5 2.23 -21.71 8.47
CA LEU A 5 0.86 -21.42 8.04
C LEU A 5 -0.12 -22.46 8.61
N ALA A 6 0.33 -23.72 8.71
CA ALA A 6 -0.47 -24.82 9.23
C ALA A 6 -0.88 -24.57 10.69
N GLU A 7 0.07 -24.20 11.55
CA GLU A 7 -0.21 -23.91 12.97
C GLU A 7 -1.21 -22.76 13.15
N ILE A 8 -1.08 -21.69 12.35
CA ILE A 8 -2.00 -20.55 12.38
C ILE A 8 -3.41 -20.98 11.96
N TRP A 9 -3.53 -21.76 10.88
CA TRP A 9 -4.84 -22.27 10.45
C TRP A 9 -5.43 -23.21 11.49
N GLU A 10 -4.68 -24.19 12.00
CA GLU A 10 -5.17 -25.11 13.05
C GLU A 10 -5.74 -24.36 14.25
N PHE A 11 -5.03 -23.32 14.72
CA PHE A 11 -5.53 -22.43 15.77
C PHE A 11 -6.86 -21.80 15.37
N PHE A 12 -6.94 -21.08 14.25
CA PHE A 12 -8.16 -20.38 13.83
C PHE A 12 -9.35 -21.32 13.57
N LEU A 13 -9.10 -22.51 13.04
CA LEU A 13 -10.10 -23.53 12.75
C LEU A 13 -10.73 -24.09 14.03
N ALA A 14 -9.97 -24.15 15.12
CA ALA A 14 -10.48 -24.61 16.41
C ALA A 14 -11.47 -23.63 17.07
N PHE A 15 -11.42 -22.33 16.72
CA PHE A 15 -12.24 -21.28 17.35
C PHE A 15 -13.45 -20.83 16.51
N ASP A 16 -13.47 -21.04 15.19
CA ASP A 16 -14.57 -20.59 14.33
C ASP A 16 -14.96 -21.61 13.24
N LEU A 17 -16.13 -22.23 13.42
CA LEU A 17 -16.72 -23.18 12.47
C LEU A 17 -17.05 -22.58 11.10
N ARG A 18 -17.36 -21.27 11.02
CA ARG A 18 -17.58 -20.58 9.74
C ARG A 18 -16.26 -20.43 9.00
N LEU A 19 -15.21 -20.03 9.72
CA LEU A 19 -13.87 -19.95 9.14
C LEU A 19 -13.39 -21.31 8.67
N ALA A 20 -13.71 -22.39 9.41
CA ALA A 20 -13.38 -23.75 9.00
C ALA A 20 -14.02 -24.18 7.68
N LYS A 21 -15.26 -23.77 7.42
CA LYS A 21 -15.90 -23.99 6.11
C LYS A 21 -15.26 -23.19 4.98
N LEU A 22 -14.72 -21.99 5.28
CA LEU A 22 -14.08 -21.12 4.28
C LEU A 22 -12.63 -21.50 4.00
N ALA A 23 -11.91 -22.03 4.99
CA ALA A 23 -10.50 -22.37 4.89
C ALA A 23 -10.20 -23.40 3.79
N THR A 24 -11.15 -24.29 3.50
CA THR A 24 -11.06 -25.26 2.39
C THR A 24 -10.88 -24.59 1.02
N HIS A 25 -11.32 -23.33 0.88
CA HIS A 25 -11.20 -22.54 -0.34
C HIS A 25 -10.05 -21.51 -0.30
N LEU A 26 -9.48 -21.24 0.87
CA LEU A 26 -8.47 -20.20 1.09
C LEU A 26 -7.07 -20.77 1.37
N GLY A 27 -6.85 -22.06 1.06
CA GLY A 27 -5.59 -22.76 1.26
C GLY A 27 -4.40 -22.00 0.66
N GLY A 28 -3.34 -21.84 1.46
CA GLY A 28 -2.11 -21.14 1.03
C GLY A 28 -2.15 -19.61 1.14
N THR A 29 -3.27 -19.01 1.55
CA THR A 29 -3.36 -17.56 1.76
C THR A 29 -2.40 -17.09 2.86
N ARG A 30 -1.57 -16.09 2.55
CA ARG A 30 -0.62 -15.47 3.49
C ARG A 30 -0.75 -13.95 3.46
N VAL A 31 -0.50 -13.33 4.61
CA VAL A 31 -0.40 -11.87 4.70
C VAL A 31 1.01 -11.44 4.30
N LEU A 32 1.11 -10.50 3.36
CA LEU A 32 2.39 -9.97 2.89
C LEU A 32 2.94 -8.93 3.86
N ARG A 33 4.23 -9.05 4.20
CA ARG A 33 4.97 -8.01 4.91
C ARG A 33 5.46 -6.96 3.91
N GLN A 34 4.57 -6.04 3.55
CA GLN A 34 4.85 -4.94 2.63
C GLN A 34 5.62 -3.80 3.33
N ASP A 35 6.34 -3.01 2.56
CA ASP A 35 6.92 -1.76 3.04
C ASP A 35 5.82 -0.82 3.58
N PRO A 36 5.98 -0.23 4.79
CA PRO A 36 4.93 0.57 5.40
C PRO A 36 4.48 1.78 4.57
N LEU A 37 5.40 2.46 3.88
CA LEU A 37 5.06 3.60 3.04
C LEU A 37 4.24 3.15 1.82
N LYS A 38 4.72 2.13 1.11
CA LYS A 38 3.99 1.54 -0.04
C LYS A 38 2.60 1.12 0.35
N CYS A 39 2.49 0.36 1.44
CA CYS A 39 1.24 -0.14 1.99
C CYS A 39 0.28 1.00 2.34
N LEU A 40 0.76 2.03 3.05
CA LEU A 40 -0.06 3.19 3.41
C LEU A 40 -0.61 3.89 2.17
N ILE A 41 0.24 4.13 1.17
CA ILE A 41 -0.20 4.81 -0.05
C ILE A 41 -1.21 3.95 -0.79
N GLN A 42 -0.96 2.64 -0.95
CA GLN A 42 -1.92 1.71 -1.57
C GLN A 42 -3.28 1.70 -0.86
N PHE A 43 -3.33 1.77 0.47
CA PHE A 43 -4.59 1.87 1.22
C PHE A 43 -5.26 3.24 1.09
N LEU A 44 -4.50 4.32 1.07
CA LEU A 44 -5.03 5.65 0.75
C LEU A 44 -5.63 5.65 -0.66
N CYS A 45 -4.97 4.97 -1.59
CA CYS A 45 -5.42 4.79 -2.95
C CYS A 45 -6.74 4.01 -3.03
N SER A 46 -6.87 2.91 -2.30
CA SER A 46 -8.04 2.02 -2.37
C SER A 46 -9.30 2.60 -1.71
N SER A 47 -9.14 3.57 -0.79
CA SER A 47 -10.30 4.24 -0.14
C SER A 47 -11.20 4.97 -1.14
N ASN A 48 -10.67 5.22 -2.35
CA ASN A 48 -11.35 5.79 -3.49
C ASN A 48 -11.96 4.69 -4.37
N ASN A 49 -13.12 4.14 -3.97
CA ASN A 49 -13.76 2.96 -4.58
C ASN A 49 -14.26 3.13 -6.05
N ASN A 50 -13.71 4.09 -6.79
CA ASN A 50 -13.94 4.30 -8.21
C ASN A 50 -12.65 3.96 -8.96
N ILE A 51 -12.70 2.91 -9.79
CA ILE A 51 -11.54 2.40 -10.55
C ILE A 51 -10.82 3.51 -11.32
N GLN A 52 -11.55 4.39 -12.00
CA GLN A 52 -10.92 5.47 -12.77
C GLN A 52 -10.07 6.39 -11.89
N ARG A 53 -10.51 6.62 -10.65
CA ARG A 53 -9.76 7.45 -9.72
C ARG A 53 -8.60 6.70 -9.05
N ILE A 54 -8.72 5.38 -8.87
CA ILE A 54 -7.59 4.53 -8.45
C ILE A 54 -6.50 4.60 -9.53
N THR A 55 -6.86 4.37 -10.79
CA THR A 55 -5.94 4.43 -11.94
C THR A 55 -5.23 5.78 -12.01
N LYS A 56 -5.98 6.89 -12.01
CA LYS A 56 -5.39 8.24 -12.07
C LYS A 56 -4.31 8.50 -11.03
N MET A 57 -4.47 7.96 -9.83
CA MET A 57 -3.51 8.20 -8.75
C MET A 57 -2.40 7.15 -8.72
N VAL A 58 -2.64 5.92 -9.18
CA VAL A 58 -1.54 5.00 -9.49
C VAL A 58 -0.65 5.60 -10.58
N ASP A 59 -1.23 6.18 -11.63
CA ASP A 59 -0.50 6.85 -12.70
C ASP A 59 0.30 8.06 -12.17
N PHE A 60 -0.32 8.86 -11.30
CA PHE A 60 0.35 9.99 -10.64
C PHE A 60 1.51 9.55 -9.76
N VAL A 61 1.33 8.54 -8.92
CA VAL A 61 2.42 8.02 -8.06
C VAL A 61 3.53 7.40 -8.92
N SER A 62 3.16 6.76 -10.03
CA SER A 62 4.10 6.16 -10.97
C SER A 62 4.90 7.21 -11.75
N SER A 63 4.36 8.41 -11.99
CA SER A 63 5.12 9.50 -12.63
C SER A 63 6.23 10.07 -11.74
N LEU A 64 6.14 9.85 -10.42
CA LEU A 64 7.16 10.22 -9.44
C LEU A 64 8.19 9.10 -9.20
N ALA A 65 7.93 7.92 -9.74
CA ALA A 65 8.70 6.70 -9.51
C ALA A 65 9.96 6.67 -10.40
N THR A 66 11.03 6.04 -9.90
CA THR A 66 12.26 5.86 -10.68
C THR A 66 12.16 4.59 -11.53
N HIS A 67 12.52 4.65 -12.80
CA HIS A 67 12.50 3.47 -13.67
C HIS A 67 13.63 2.49 -13.34
N LEU A 68 13.29 1.22 -13.11
CA LEU A 68 14.23 0.15 -12.78
C LEU A 68 14.67 -0.67 -13.98
N GLY A 69 13.81 -0.83 -14.99
CA GLY A 69 14.08 -1.65 -16.17
C GLY A 69 12.82 -2.29 -16.76
N SER A 70 12.99 -2.95 -17.90
CA SER A 70 11.91 -3.64 -18.60
C SER A 70 12.11 -5.15 -18.57
N VAL A 71 11.06 -5.92 -18.25
CA VAL A 71 11.09 -7.38 -18.29
C VAL A 71 9.84 -7.89 -19.01
N GLY A 72 10.02 -8.63 -20.11
CA GLY A 72 8.91 -9.19 -20.87
C GLY A 72 7.96 -8.14 -21.48
N GLY A 73 8.47 -6.94 -21.77
CA GLY A 73 7.67 -5.82 -22.30
C GLY A 73 6.91 -5.02 -21.24
N PHE A 74 7.14 -5.29 -19.96
CA PHE A 74 6.59 -4.52 -18.84
C PHE A 74 7.68 -3.67 -18.20
N GLU A 75 7.38 -2.37 -18.02
CA GLU A 75 8.24 -1.43 -17.31
C GLU A 75 8.08 -1.60 -15.80
N PHE A 76 9.19 -1.72 -15.09
CA PHE A 76 9.23 -1.81 -13.64
C PHE A 76 9.68 -0.47 -13.06
N LEU A 77 8.88 0.04 -12.13
CA LEU A 77 9.12 1.31 -11.46
C LEU A 77 9.40 1.06 -9.97
N GLU A 78 10.40 1.75 -9.45
CA GLU A 78 10.66 1.83 -8.02
C GLU A 78 9.69 2.80 -7.39
N PHE A 79 8.96 2.33 -6.39
CA PHE A 79 8.03 3.17 -5.65
C PHE A 79 8.73 4.45 -5.12
N PRO A 80 8.12 5.64 -5.28
CA PRO A 80 8.78 6.89 -4.95
C PRO A 80 9.17 6.98 -3.47
N SER A 81 10.30 7.64 -3.21
CA SER A 81 10.75 7.94 -1.87
C SER A 81 9.85 8.97 -1.17
N LEU A 82 9.96 9.06 0.15
CA LEU A 82 9.31 10.10 0.94
C LEU A 82 9.70 11.50 0.47
N ASP A 83 10.96 11.71 0.08
CA ASP A 83 11.45 12.99 -0.40
C ASP A 83 10.75 13.39 -1.70
N SER A 84 10.68 12.49 -2.69
CA SER A 84 9.95 12.73 -3.95
C SER A 84 8.47 13.05 -3.71
N LEU A 85 7.83 12.34 -2.78
CA LEU A 85 6.44 12.59 -2.41
C LEU A 85 6.25 13.91 -1.66
N SER A 86 7.27 14.37 -0.93
CA SER A 86 7.21 15.63 -0.16
C SER A 86 7.35 16.88 -1.03
N MET A 87 7.98 16.75 -2.20
CA MET A 87 8.21 17.84 -3.16
C MET A 87 6.96 18.18 -3.99
N VAL A 88 5.94 17.32 -3.95
CA VAL A 88 4.71 17.50 -4.72
C VAL A 88 3.88 18.66 -4.16
N SER A 89 3.42 19.56 -5.02
CA SER A 89 2.59 20.69 -4.58
C SER A 89 1.19 20.24 -4.19
N LYS A 90 0.52 21.04 -3.34
CA LYS A 90 -0.89 20.80 -2.97
C LYS A 90 -1.83 20.86 -4.18
N GLN A 91 -1.44 21.56 -5.24
CA GLN A 91 -2.24 21.74 -6.44
C GLN A 91 -2.19 20.48 -7.30
N ASP A 92 -0.99 19.96 -7.59
CA ASP A 92 -0.79 18.70 -8.33
C ASP A 92 -1.51 17.55 -7.65
N LEU A 93 -1.43 17.53 -6.33
CA LEU A 93 -2.10 16.59 -5.47
C LEU A 93 -3.65 16.68 -5.55
N ARG A 94 -4.21 17.89 -5.64
CA ARG A 94 -5.67 18.07 -5.82
C ARG A 94 -6.13 17.65 -7.20
N GLU A 95 -5.30 17.90 -8.21
CA GLU A 95 -5.54 17.50 -9.60
C GLU A 95 -5.48 15.97 -9.75
N ALA A 96 -4.58 15.31 -8.99
CA ALA A 96 -4.52 13.85 -8.89
C ALA A 96 -5.73 13.24 -8.16
N GLY A 97 -6.35 13.95 -7.21
CA GLY A 97 -7.62 13.57 -6.58
C GLY A 97 -7.85 14.12 -5.16
N SER A 98 -9.09 14.06 -4.65
CA SER A 98 -9.46 14.71 -3.36
C SER A 98 -8.87 14.07 -2.08
N TRP A 99 -8.02 13.05 -2.20
CA TRP A 99 -7.51 12.23 -1.08
C TRP A 99 -6.28 12.82 -0.39
N VAL A 100 -5.67 13.83 -0.99
CA VAL A 100 -4.44 14.44 -0.48
C VAL A 100 -4.65 15.12 0.87
N THR A 101 -5.87 15.61 1.12
CA THR A 101 -6.24 16.17 2.42
C THR A 101 -6.01 15.19 3.56
N ARG A 102 -6.17 13.88 3.32
CA ARG A 102 -5.94 12.81 4.31
C ARG A 102 -4.48 12.35 4.34
N PHE A 103 -3.83 12.23 3.18
CA PHE A 103 -2.40 11.92 3.07
C PHE A 103 -1.57 12.90 3.92
N ARG A 104 -1.89 14.21 3.86
CA ARG A 104 -1.15 15.24 4.58
C ARG A 104 -1.30 15.14 6.11
N CYS A 105 -2.47 14.79 6.63
CA CYS A 105 -2.67 14.64 8.08
C CYS A 105 -1.85 13.47 8.64
N THR A 106 -1.69 12.41 7.87
CA THR A 106 -0.87 11.25 8.27
C THR A 106 0.62 11.53 8.09
N ASN A 107 1.02 12.13 6.95
CA ASN A 107 2.44 12.29 6.61
C ASN A 107 3.13 13.44 7.38
N GLN A 108 2.43 14.56 7.66
CA GLN A 108 2.99 15.62 8.53
C GLN A 108 3.23 15.11 9.96
N ASN A 109 2.41 14.18 10.45
CA ASN A 109 2.59 13.55 11.76
C ASN A 109 3.71 12.49 11.78
N LEU A 110 3.97 11.80 10.66
CA LEU A 110 5.06 10.82 10.55
C LEU A 110 6.43 11.50 10.43
N ILE A 111 6.56 12.49 9.55
CA ILE A 111 7.81 13.25 9.34
C ILE A 111 8.21 14.02 10.61
N SER A 112 7.25 14.55 11.37
CA SER A 112 7.51 15.22 12.65
C SER A 112 7.85 14.27 13.81
N ARG A 113 7.54 12.97 13.67
CA ARG A 113 7.93 11.92 14.63
C ARG A 113 9.27 11.28 14.32
N GLU A 114 9.70 11.26 13.07
CA GLU A 114 11.06 10.85 12.69
C GLU A 114 12.08 11.92 13.07
N ARG A 115 11.81 13.21 12.82
CA ARG A 115 12.67 14.33 13.25
C ARG A 115 12.81 14.55 14.77
N LYS A 116 12.09 13.80 15.60
CA LYS A 116 12.19 13.84 17.08
C LYS A 116 12.94 12.64 17.66
N ARG A 117 13.39 11.71 16.80
CA ARG A 117 14.18 10.53 17.20
C ARG A 117 15.67 10.67 16.88
N ASP A 118 16.07 11.79 16.27
CA ASP A 118 17.44 12.29 16.15
C ASP A 118 17.64 13.44 17.14
#